data_AF-A0A182SAH3-F1
#
_entry.id   AF-A0A182SAH3-F1
#
_cell.length_a   1.000
_cell.length_b   1.000
_cell.length_c   1.000
_cell.angle_alpha   90.00
_cell.angle_beta   90.00
_cell.angle_gamma   90.00
#
_symmetry.space_group_name_H-M   'P 1'
#
loop_
_entity.id
_entity.type
_entity.pdbx_description
1 polymer ?
#
loop_
_entity_poly.entity_id
_entity_poly.type
_entity_poly.pdbx_seq_one_letter_code
_entity_poly.pdbx_strand_id
1 'polypeptide(L)'
;MDWNTATPTDIYNTVHVLSANDALRDRKEMARQVFHSTIVHRLMLERTELGAMCAAKPDRKKLLYDLILRHWQICQTNRVRMHHVAIEEDASCEHSYTTNLRTHATGCFSLISMLNHSCVPNVVRLALNDGRSAVVVIKPIAPGEQLFDSYFPGNAQLGSAFVSRYLEEYYNFICRCAACELQPYVDCEVNEDDMKFVHKVKLTRPLTKSMEQLVAHMNEPGRCYPVHRLTALQLLLSRYLVAMYSVPPLNILLFDQDTFDKHAP
;
A
#
# COMPACT_ATOMS: atom_id res chain seq x y z
N MET A 1 -11.44 -6.26 -19.88
CA MET A 1 -10.99 -7.59 -19.44
C MET A 1 -12.05 -8.13 -18.51
N ASP A 2 -12.51 -9.36 -18.72
CA ASP A 2 -13.38 -10.06 -17.78
C ASP A 2 -12.50 -10.90 -16.84
N TRP A 3 -12.54 -10.58 -15.55
CA TRP A 3 -11.72 -11.25 -14.53
C TRP A 3 -12.21 -12.68 -14.22
N ASN A 4 -13.44 -13.03 -14.58
CA ASN A 4 -13.97 -14.39 -14.39
C ASN A 4 -13.41 -15.38 -15.43
N THR A 5 -12.90 -14.87 -16.55
CA THR A 5 -12.39 -15.68 -17.66
C THR A 5 -10.94 -15.35 -18.03
N ALA A 6 -10.27 -14.50 -17.25
CA ALA A 6 -8.91 -14.06 -17.54
C ALA A 6 -7.92 -15.22 -17.42
N THR A 7 -7.09 -15.40 -18.45
CA THR A 7 -6.00 -16.38 -18.42
C THR A 7 -4.83 -15.88 -17.56
N PRO A 8 -3.90 -16.76 -17.13
CA PRO A 8 -2.68 -16.31 -16.45
C PRO A 8 -1.89 -15.26 -17.26
N THR A 9 -1.90 -15.37 -18.59
CA THR A 9 -1.27 -14.38 -19.48
C THR A 9 -1.99 -13.04 -19.44
N ASP A 10 -3.32 -13.03 -19.45
CA ASP A 10 -4.11 -11.78 -19.30
C ASP A 10 -3.79 -11.09 -17.98
N ILE A 11 -3.80 -11.85 -16.88
CA ILE A 11 -3.48 -11.34 -15.54
C ILE A 11 -2.06 -10.75 -15.51
N TYR A 12 -1.07 -11.50 -16.01
CA TYR A 12 0.31 -11.04 -16.09
C TYR A 12 0.45 -9.75 -16.90
N ASN A 13 -0.21 -9.67 -18.06
CA ASN A 13 -0.18 -8.50 -18.92
C ASN A 13 -0.69 -7.25 -18.18
N THR A 14 -1.71 -7.37 -17.32
CA THR A 14 -2.21 -6.23 -16.54
C THR A 14 -1.17 -5.63 -15.61
N VAL A 15 -0.23 -6.45 -15.11
CA VAL A 15 0.87 -5.98 -14.25
C VAL A 15 2.03 -5.48 -15.10
N HIS A 16 2.37 -6.19 -16.16
CA HIS A 16 3.51 -5.85 -17.03
C HIS A 16 3.36 -4.48 -17.72
N VAL A 17 2.13 -4.04 -17.97
CA VAL A 17 1.82 -2.73 -18.59
C VAL A 17 1.71 -1.57 -17.60
N LEU A 18 1.83 -1.81 -16.29
CA LEU A 18 1.78 -0.75 -15.28
C LEU A 18 2.90 0.27 -15.49
N SER A 19 2.70 1.47 -14.95
CA SER A 19 3.68 2.56 -15.10
C SER A 19 5.03 2.19 -14.49
N ALA A 20 6.09 2.35 -15.25
CA ALA A 20 7.47 2.18 -14.77
C ALA A 20 8.14 3.52 -14.41
N ASN A 21 7.52 4.65 -14.80
CA ASN A 21 8.11 5.99 -14.76
C ASN A 21 9.51 6.07 -15.39
N ASP A 22 9.83 5.18 -16.32
CA ASP A 22 11.13 5.07 -16.98
C ASP A 22 11.57 6.37 -17.67
N ALA A 23 10.64 7.06 -18.34
CA ALA A 23 10.91 8.36 -18.96
C ALA A 23 11.13 9.52 -17.98
N LEU A 24 10.77 9.35 -16.69
CA LEU A 24 10.85 10.40 -15.67
C LEU A 24 12.04 10.21 -14.72
N ARG A 25 12.68 9.04 -14.72
CA ARG A 25 13.78 8.71 -13.81
C ARG A 25 15.08 9.40 -14.20
N ASP A 26 15.81 9.88 -13.20
CA ASP A 26 17.14 10.44 -13.40
C ASP A 26 18.18 9.36 -13.77
N ARG A 27 19.33 9.81 -14.30
CA ARG A 27 20.42 8.91 -14.75
C ARG A 27 21.04 8.09 -13.62
N LYS A 28 21.11 8.64 -12.41
CA LYS A 28 21.70 7.95 -11.25
C LYS A 28 20.78 6.80 -10.81
N GLU A 29 19.47 7.04 -10.81
CA GLU A 29 18.48 6.03 -10.52
C GLU A 29 18.48 4.93 -11.60
N MET A 30 18.48 5.30 -12.88
CA MET A 30 18.58 4.32 -13.96
C MET A 30 19.84 3.44 -13.85
N ALA A 31 20.99 4.04 -13.56
CA ALA A 31 22.24 3.29 -13.38
C ALA A 31 22.15 2.29 -12.22
N ARG A 32 21.53 2.69 -11.10
CA ARG A 32 21.28 1.81 -9.94
C ARG A 32 20.38 0.63 -10.30
N GLN A 33 19.33 0.86 -11.07
CA GLN A 33 18.42 -0.20 -11.52
C GLN A 33 19.09 -1.19 -12.47
N VAL A 34 19.88 -0.69 -13.42
CA VAL A 34 20.70 -1.50 -14.33
C VAL A 34 21.67 -2.37 -13.54
N PHE A 35 22.35 -1.79 -12.53
CA PHE A 35 23.28 -2.51 -11.68
C PHE A 35 22.60 -3.67 -10.92
N HIS A 36 21.49 -3.39 -10.21
CA HIS A 36 20.75 -4.44 -9.51
C HIS A 36 20.21 -5.51 -10.46
N SER A 37 19.67 -5.10 -11.61
CA SER A 37 19.13 -6.04 -12.61
C SER A 37 20.21 -6.95 -13.18
N THR A 38 21.44 -6.45 -13.38
CA THR A 38 22.58 -7.26 -13.82
C THR A 38 22.97 -8.30 -12.78
N ILE A 39 22.97 -7.95 -11.49
CA ILE A 39 23.27 -8.90 -10.41
C ILE A 39 22.19 -9.98 -10.36
N VAL A 40 20.91 -9.59 -10.33
CA VAL A 40 19.78 -10.53 -10.28
C VAL A 40 19.80 -11.43 -11.52
N HIS A 41 20.01 -10.88 -12.71
CA HIS A 41 20.11 -11.64 -13.95
C HIS A 41 21.23 -12.69 -13.91
N ARG A 42 22.41 -12.30 -13.42
CA ARG A 42 23.54 -13.22 -13.25
C ARG A 42 23.20 -14.34 -12.27
N LEU A 43 22.64 -14.00 -11.10
CA LEU A 43 22.25 -14.98 -10.09
C LEU A 43 21.17 -15.95 -10.62
N MET A 44 20.18 -15.45 -11.37
CA MET A 44 19.17 -16.29 -12.00
C MET A 44 19.79 -17.27 -13.01
N LEU A 45 20.75 -16.82 -13.82
CA LEU A 45 21.43 -17.69 -14.77
C LEU A 45 22.36 -18.72 -14.09
N GLU A 46 23.01 -18.36 -12.99
CA GLU A 46 23.98 -19.24 -12.31
C GLU A 46 23.31 -20.22 -11.33
N ARG A 47 22.16 -19.86 -10.75
CA ARG A 47 21.57 -20.57 -9.60
C ARG A 47 20.19 -21.17 -9.84
N THR A 48 19.63 -21.06 -11.05
CA THR A 48 18.31 -21.62 -11.39
C THR A 48 18.35 -22.35 -12.73
N GLU A 49 17.30 -23.12 -13.01
CA GLU A 49 17.06 -23.80 -14.29
C GLU A 49 17.05 -22.83 -15.50
N LEU A 50 16.82 -21.54 -15.26
CA LEU A 50 16.86 -20.51 -16.31
C LEU A 50 18.23 -20.42 -16.98
N GLY A 51 19.31 -20.74 -16.28
CA GLY A 51 20.66 -20.83 -16.84
C GLY A 51 20.74 -21.78 -18.03
N ALA A 52 20.25 -23.01 -17.85
CA ALA A 52 20.19 -24.02 -18.89
C ALA A 52 19.21 -23.63 -20.01
N MET A 53 18.05 -23.05 -19.67
CA MET A 53 17.04 -22.61 -20.65
C MET A 53 17.52 -21.48 -21.57
N CYS A 54 18.45 -20.66 -21.07
CA CYS A 54 19.07 -19.55 -21.79
C CYS A 54 20.44 -19.90 -22.39
N ALA A 55 20.98 -21.10 -22.13
CA ALA A 55 22.26 -21.55 -22.67
C ALA A 55 22.21 -21.52 -24.22
N ALA A 56 23.25 -20.95 -24.84
CA ALA A 56 23.37 -20.76 -26.28
C ALA A 56 22.20 -19.99 -26.97
N LYS A 57 21.35 -19.27 -26.22
CA LYS A 57 20.22 -18.49 -26.75
C LYS A 57 20.31 -17.02 -26.31
N PRO A 58 21.05 -16.17 -27.04
CA PRO A 58 21.31 -14.78 -26.64
C PRO A 58 20.01 -13.97 -26.49
N ASP A 59 19.01 -14.20 -27.34
CA ASP A 59 17.72 -13.49 -27.26
C ASP A 59 16.97 -13.80 -25.95
N ARG A 60 17.03 -15.04 -25.46
CA ARG A 60 16.40 -15.42 -24.19
C ARG A 60 17.14 -14.83 -22.99
N LYS A 61 18.48 -14.78 -23.04
CA LYS A 61 19.27 -14.10 -22.01
C LYS A 61 18.91 -12.62 -21.95
N LYS A 62 18.79 -11.96 -23.11
CA LYS A 62 18.39 -10.56 -23.18
C LYS A 62 16.96 -10.36 -22.67
N LEU A 63 16.00 -11.17 -23.12
CA LEU A 63 14.61 -11.09 -22.67
C LEU A 63 14.50 -11.25 -21.14
N LEU A 64 15.23 -12.19 -20.54
CA LEU A 64 15.24 -12.35 -19.08
C LEU A 64 15.74 -11.09 -18.37
N TYR A 65 16.82 -10.48 -18.87
CA TYR A 65 17.34 -9.22 -18.33
C TYR A 65 16.31 -8.09 -18.45
N ASP A 66 15.74 -7.93 -19.65
CA ASP A 66 14.74 -6.89 -19.94
C ASP A 66 13.52 -7.04 -19.01
N LEU A 67 13.05 -8.28 -18.80
CA LEU A 67 11.97 -8.58 -17.87
C LEU A 67 12.35 -8.24 -16.42
N ILE A 68 13.54 -8.61 -15.95
CA ILE A 68 13.99 -8.28 -14.58
C ILE A 68 13.98 -6.77 -14.38
N LEU A 69 14.58 -6.02 -15.31
CA LEU A 69 14.63 -4.56 -15.24
C LEU A 69 13.22 -3.95 -15.28
N ARG A 70 12.36 -4.46 -16.16
CA ARG A 70 10.97 -3.99 -16.30
C ARG A 70 10.16 -4.21 -15.01
N HIS A 71 10.20 -5.40 -14.42
CA HIS A 71 9.49 -5.66 -13.16
C HIS A 71 10.07 -4.86 -12.00
N TRP A 72 11.39 -4.67 -11.95
CA TRP A 72 12.00 -3.81 -10.94
C TRP A 72 11.40 -2.40 -11.00
N GLN A 73 11.33 -1.81 -12.19
CA GLN A 73 10.78 -0.48 -12.41
C GLN A 73 9.29 -0.39 -12.07
N ILE A 74 8.49 -1.36 -12.50
CA ILE A 74 7.06 -1.45 -12.15
C ILE A 74 6.90 -1.51 -10.63
N CYS A 75 7.65 -2.37 -9.95
CA CYS A 75 7.58 -2.54 -8.50
C CYS A 75 7.94 -1.25 -7.74
N GLN A 76 8.87 -0.42 -8.23
CA GLN A 76 9.19 0.84 -7.55
C GLN A 76 7.99 1.80 -7.49
N THR A 77 7.09 1.75 -8.47
CA THR A 77 5.97 2.70 -8.63
C THR A 77 4.61 2.10 -8.25
N ASN A 78 4.44 0.78 -8.34
CA ASN A 78 3.13 0.14 -8.18
C ASN A 78 3.04 -0.81 -7.00
N ARG A 79 4.15 -1.01 -6.25
CA ARG A 79 4.13 -1.92 -5.10
C ARG A 79 3.19 -1.43 -4.02
N VAL A 80 2.35 -2.33 -3.56
CA VAL A 80 1.48 -2.15 -2.40
C VAL A 80 2.05 -2.97 -1.26
N ARG A 81 2.27 -2.31 -0.13
CA ARG A 81 2.64 -2.97 1.12
C ARG A 81 1.37 -3.53 1.78
N MET A 82 1.45 -4.79 2.20
CA MET A 82 0.37 -5.48 2.90
C MET A 82 0.68 -5.47 4.39
N HIS A 83 -0.26 -4.96 5.18
CA HIS A 83 -0.08 -4.72 6.60
C HIS A 83 -0.96 -5.61 7.45
N HIS A 84 -0.50 -5.95 8.66
CA HIS A 84 -1.32 -6.50 9.74
C HIS A 84 -1.14 -5.66 11.01
N VAL A 85 -2.06 -5.81 11.97
CA VAL A 85 -1.91 -5.20 13.30
C VAL A 85 -0.98 -6.06 14.14
N ALA A 86 0.13 -5.49 14.58
CA ALA A 86 1.02 -6.06 15.58
C ALA A 86 0.78 -5.38 16.93
N ILE A 87 0.71 -6.17 18.00
CA ILE A 87 0.72 -5.67 19.37
C ILE A 87 2.17 -5.67 19.82
N GLU A 88 2.67 -4.50 20.19
CA GLU A 88 4.05 -4.31 20.63
C GLU A 88 4.05 -3.75 22.04
N GLU A 89 4.95 -4.25 22.89
CA GLU A 89 5.18 -3.65 24.21
C GLU A 89 5.72 -2.24 24.04
N ASP A 90 5.12 -1.30 24.77
CA ASP A 90 5.57 0.07 24.83
C ASP A 90 6.86 0.11 25.66
N ALA A 91 7.99 0.31 24.99
CA ALA A 91 9.28 0.40 25.65
C ALA A 91 9.36 1.56 26.69
N SER A 92 8.42 2.50 26.66
CA SER A 92 8.36 3.62 27.61
C SER A 92 7.50 3.36 28.85
N CYS A 93 6.70 2.30 28.87
CA CYS A 93 5.80 1.99 29.99
C CYS A 93 5.59 0.47 30.14
N GLU A 94 6.06 -0.07 31.26
CA GLU A 94 5.91 -1.48 31.61
C GLU A 94 4.41 -1.85 31.65
N HIS A 95 4.02 -2.91 30.94
CA HIS A 95 2.62 -3.36 30.74
C HIS A 95 1.72 -2.44 29.89
N SER A 96 2.28 -1.48 29.15
CA SER A 96 1.56 -0.78 28.07
C SER A 96 1.82 -1.48 26.74
N TYR A 97 0.78 -1.65 25.93
CA TYR A 97 0.87 -2.25 24.59
C TYR A 97 0.40 -1.24 23.54
N THR A 98 1.22 -1.01 22.53
CA THR A 98 0.87 -0.22 21.36
C THR A 98 0.45 -1.12 20.21
N THR A 99 -0.44 -0.62 19.36
CA THR A 99 -0.86 -1.33 18.14
C THR A 99 -0.22 -0.64 16.94
N ASN A 100 0.70 -1.34 16.28
CA ASN A 100 1.43 -0.84 15.13
C ASN A 100 1.07 -1.64 13.87
N LEU A 101 1.17 -0.99 12.70
CA LEU A 101 0.97 -1.66 11.41
C LEU A 101 2.29 -2.21 10.92
N ARG A 102 2.43 -3.53 10.87
CA ARG A 102 3.62 -4.18 10.32
C ARG A 102 3.39 -4.68 8.90
N THR A 103 4.36 -4.43 8.04
CA THR A 103 4.36 -4.98 6.67
C THR A 103 4.77 -6.43 6.74
N HIS A 104 3.99 -7.34 6.15
CA HIS A 104 4.33 -8.77 6.06
C HIS A 104 4.49 -9.26 4.62
N ALA A 105 3.93 -8.54 3.64
CA ALA A 105 4.07 -8.85 2.24
C ALA A 105 4.06 -7.58 1.38
N THR A 106 4.46 -7.74 0.12
CA THR A 106 4.35 -6.72 -0.91
C THR A 106 3.77 -7.36 -2.16
N GLY A 107 2.88 -6.66 -2.86
CA GLY A 107 2.28 -7.13 -4.11
C GLY A 107 2.11 -6.01 -5.12
N CYS A 108 1.86 -6.37 -6.38
CA CYS A 108 1.42 -5.44 -7.42
C CYS A 108 -0.02 -5.81 -7.80
N PHE A 109 -0.92 -4.85 -7.71
CA PHE A 109 -2.35 -5.06 -7.94
C PHE A 109 -2.82 -4.10 -9.03
N SER A 110 -2.91 -4.59 -10.26
CA SER A 110 -3.11 -3.73 -11.43
C SER A 110 -4.32 -2.79 -11.32
N LEU A 111 -5.43 -3.26 -10.76
CA LEU A 111 -6.60 -2.42 -10.53
C LEU A 111 -6.39 -1.34 -9.47
N ILE A 112 -5.69 -1.68 -8.38
CA ILE A 112 -5.42 -0.76 -7.27
C ILE A 112 -4.37 0.27 -7.67
N SER A 113 -3.42 -0.11 -8.54
CA SER A 113 -2.41 0.79 -9.10
C SER A 113 -3.01 1.92 -9.96
N MET A 114 -4.31 1.86 -10.30
CA MET A 114 -5.02 2.96 -10.97
C MET A 114 -5.48 4.06 -9.99
N LEU A 115 -5.49 3.81 -8.68
CA LEU A 115 -5.90 4.78 -7.69
C LEU A 115 -4.81 5.82 -7.48
N ASN A 116 -5.13 7.09 -7.71
CA ASN A 116 -4.21 8.17 -7.47
C ASN A 116 -4.05 8.48 -5.98
N HIS A 117 -2.97 9.18 -5.66
CA HIS A 117 -2.69 9.59 -4.31
C HIS A 117 -3.51 10.81 -3.86
N SER A 118 -4.01 10.76 -2.62
CA SER A 118 -4.32 11.94 -1.82
C SER A 118 -3.81 11.74 -0.39
N CYS A 119 -3.34 12.81 0.26
CA CYS A 119 -3.03 12.78 1.69
C CYS A 119 -4.30 12.68 2.56
N VAL A 120 -5.47 12.96 1.96
CA VAL A 120 -6.80 12.86 2.57
C VAL A 120 -7.67 11.95 1.70
N PRO A 121 -7.33 10.65 1.63
CA PRO A 121 -7.98 9.72 0.72
C PRO A 121 -9.46 9.53 1.05
N ASN A 122 -10.26 9.08 0.07
CA ASN A 122 -11.66 8.69 0.27
C ASN A 122 -11.84 7.16 0.34
N VAL A 123 -10.78 6.40 0.07
CA VAL A 123 -10.73 4.95 0.28
C VAL A 123 -9.52 4.55 1.11
N VAL A 124 -9.57 3.35 1.70
CA VAL A 124 -8.43 2.69 2.34
C VAL A 124 -8.23 1.32 1.73
N ARG A 125 -6.97 0.93 1.50
CA ARG A 125 -6.62 -0.44 1.13
C ARG A 125 -6.52 -1.33 2.36
N LEU A 126 -7.03 -2.54 2.20
CA LEU A 126 -6.99 -3.60 3.18
C LEU A 126 -6.28 -4.81 2.56
N ALA A 127 -5.31 -5.36 3.27
CA ALA A 127 -4.71 -6.65 2.90
C ALA A 127 -5.57 -7.76 3.51
N LEU A 128 -6.03 -8.70 2.69
CA LEU A 128 -6.78 -9.86 3.15
C LEU A 128 -5.81 -11.00 3.44
N ASN A 129 -6.22 -11.90 4.35
CA ASN A 129 -5.41 -13.04 4.78
C ASN A 129 -5.13 -14.07 3.68
N ASP A 130 -5.84 -14.01 2.55
CA ASP A 130 -5.67 -14.87 1.37
C ASP A 130 -4.80 -14.23 0.28
N GLY A 131 -4.09 -13.14 0.59
CA GLY A 131 -3.20 -12.44 -0.33
C GLY A 131 -3.92 -11.48 -1.29
N ARG A 132 -5.26 -11.42 -1.25
CA ARG A 132 -6.02 -10.38 -1.97
C ARG A 132 -5.87 -9.02 -1.27
N SER A 133 -6.19 -7.96 -1.99
CA SER A 133 -6.36 -6.63 -1.41
C SER A 133 -7.74 -6.07 -1.75
N ALA A 134 -8.40 -5.52 -0.73
CA ALA A 134 -9.69 -4.86 -0.87
C ALA A 134 -9.52 -3.34 -0.75
N VAL A 135 -10.44 -2.60 -1.37
CA VAL A 135 -10.53 -1.14 -1.28
C VAL A 135 -11.86 -0.82 -0.62
N VAL A 136 -11.82 -0.08 0.50
CA VAL A 136 -13.00 0.24 1.30
C VAL A 136 -13.19 1.74 1.38
N VAL A 137 -14.41 2.21 1.12
CA VAL A 137 -14.77 3.63 1.22
C VAL A 137 -14.76 4.08 2.67
N ILE A 138 -14.18 5.26 2.95
CA ILE A 138 -14.05 5.82 4.30
C ILE A 138 -14.69 7.22 4.46
N LYS A 139 -15.32 7.76 3.41
CA LYS A 139 -16.18 8.96 3.45
C LYS A 139 -17.12 8.97 2.23
N PRO A 140 -18.19 9.78 2.23
CA PRO A 140 -19.08 9.90 1.07
C PRO A 140 -18.30 10.23 -0.21
N ILE A 141 -18.77 9.66 -1.34
CA ILE A 141 -18.17 9.82 -2.66
C ILE A 141 -19.26 10.26 -3.62
N ALA A 142 -19.10 11.43 -4.25
CA ALA A 142 -20.08 11.93 -5.21
C ALA A 142 -20.00 11.17 -6.56
N PRO A 143 -21.08 11.13 -7.35
CA PRO A 143 -21.02 10.58 -8.71
C PRO A 143 -19.93 11.26 -9.55
N GLY A 144 -19.04 10.46 -10.14
CA GLY A 144 -17.91 10.96 -10.92
C GLY A 144 -16.71 11.45 -10.10
N GLU A 145 -16.79 11.45 -8.77
CA GLU A 145 -15.65 11.74 -7.92
C GLU A 145 -14.60 10.62 -8.03
N GLN A 146 -13.35 11.03 -8.14
CA GLN A 146 -12.22 10.11 -8.23
C GLN A 146 -11.96 9.41 -6.89
N LEU A 147 -11.62 8.12 -6.96
CA LEU A 147 -11.16 7.37 -5.80
C LEU A 147 -9.67 7.67 -5.54
N PHE A 148 -9.37 8.11 -4.32
CA PHE A 148 -8.02 8.43 -3.89
C PHE A 148 -7.60 7.58 -2.72
N ASP A 149 -6.35 7.14 -2.79
CA ASP A 149 -5.70 6.30 -1.81
C ASP A 149 -4.44 6.99 -1.25
N SER A 150 -3.94 6.55 -0.10
CA SER A 150 -2.66 7.01 0.42
C SER A 150 -1.54 6.07 -0.04
N TYR A 151 -0.50 6.61 -0.67
CA TYR A 151 0.72 5.83 -0.97
C TYR A 151 1.58 5.60 0.28
N PHE A 152 1.19 6.22 1.41
CA PHE A 152 1.79 6.03 2.72
C PHE A 152 0.90 5.12 3.56
N PRO A 153 1.42 3.99 4.05
CA PRO A 153 0.68 3.17 4.98
C PRO A 153 0.56 3.82 6.35
N GLY A 154 -0.58 3.62 6.99
CA GLY A 154 -0.79 3.99 8.38
C GLY A 154 -1.31 5.40 8.63
N ASN A 155 -1.74 6.14 7.59
CA ASN A 155 -2.42 7.43 7.71
C ASN A 155 -1.72 8.42 8.66
N ALA A 156 -0.39 8.31 8.78
CA ALA A 156 0.39 9.25 9.54
C ALA A 156 0.27 10.60 8.82
N GLN A 157 -0.10 11.64 9.55
CA GLN A 157 0.02 13.03 9.11
C GLN A 157 1.51 13.33 8.95
N LEU A 158 2.10 12.83 7.87
CA LEU A 158 3.47 13.10 7.50
C LEU A 158 3.53 14.58 7.12
N GLY A 159 4.56 15.28 7.59
CA GLY A 159 4.76 16.68 7.24
C GLY A 159 4.80 16.85 5.72
N SER A 160 4.19 17.95 5.23
CA SER A 160 4.06 18.24 3.80
C SER A 160 5.39 18.10 3.03
N ALA A 161 6.50 18.53 3.64
CA ALA A 161 7.84 18.41 3.05
C ALA A 161 8.30 16.95 2.84
N PHE A 162 8.00 16.05 3.78
CA PHE A 162 8.35 14.63 3.63
C PHE A 162 7.52 13.99 2.52
N VAL A 163 6.20 14.26 2.52
CA VAL A 163 5.28 13.73 1.51
C VAL A 163 5.71 14.18 0.11
N SER A 164 5.97 15.47 -0.06
CA SER A 164 6.40 16.02 -1.35
C SER A 164 7.68 15.35 -1.83
N ARG A 165 8.72 15.28 -0.99
CA ARG A 165 9.99 14.65 -1.36
C ARG A 165 9.82 13.17 -1.72
N TYR A 166 9.03 12.43 -0.96
CA TYR A 166 8.80 11.01 -1.21
C TYR A 166 8.05 10.77 -2.52
N LEU A 167 7.00 11.55 -2.79
CA LEU A 167 6.23 11.39 -4.03
C LEU A 167 7.04 11.83 -5.25
N GLU A 168 7.85 12.87 -5.11
CA GLU A 168 8.77 13.30 -6.17
C GLU A 168 9.82 12.21 -6.45
N GLU A 169 10.45 11.66 -5.42
CA GLU A 169 11.51 10.64 -5.57
C GLU A 169 10.97 9.30 -6.13
N TYR A 170 9.85 8.79 -5.62
CA TYR A 170 9.38 7.44 -5.94
C TYR A 170 8.29 7.41 -7.03
N TYR A 171 7.53 8.49 -7.18
CA TYR A 171 6.38 8.56 -8.08
C TYR A 171 6.47 9.69 -9.11
N ASN A 172 7.49 10.55 -9.05
CA ASN A 172 7.76 11.63 -10.01
C ASN A 172 6.59 12.62 -10.17
N PHE A 173 5.89 12.94 -9.08
CA PHE A 173 4.86 14.00 -9.07
C PHE A 173 4.81 14.75 -7.74
N ILE A 174 4.20 15.93 -7.77
CA ILE A 174 3.94 16.76 -6.58
C ILE A 174 2.46 16.65 -6.23
N CYS A 175 2.16 16.29 -4.97
CA CYS A 175 0.78 16.20 -4.50
C CYS A 175 0.15 17.58 -4.36
N ARG A 176 -1.06 17.72 -4.90
CA ARG A 176 -1.87 18.96 -4.89
C ARG A 176 -3.22 18.77 -4.20
N CYS A 177 -3.31 17.81 -3.28
CA CYS A 177 -4.55 17.62 -2.52
C CYS A 177 -4.78 18.76 -1.53
N ALA A 178 -6.00 18.88 -0.99
CA ALA A 178 -6.38 19.93 -0.05
C ALA A 178 -5.56 19.98 1.26
N ALA A 179 -4.87 18.89 1.63
CA ALA A 179 -3.93 18.93 2.75
C ALA A 179 -2.55 19.52 2.39
N CYS A 180 -2.14 19.42 1.12
CA CYS A 180 -0.87 19.92 0.63
C CYS A 180 -0.97 21.38 0.17
N GLU A 181 -2.07 21.72 -0.52
CA GLU A 181 -2.37 23.10 -0.91
C GLU A 181 -3.18 23.75 0.21
N LEU A 182 -2.54 24.56 1.05
CA LEU A 182 -3.17 25.35 2.12
C LEU A 182 -3.99 26.52 1.53
N GLN A 183 -4.97 26.22 0.69
CA GLN A 183 -5.95 27.22 0.25
C GLN A 183 -6.94 27.51 1.40
N PRO A 184 -7.57 28.70 1.44
CA PRO A 184 -8.61 29.01 2.40
C PRO A 184 -9.86 28.17 2.08
N TYR A 185 -9.87 26.93 2.54
CA TYR A 185 -11.04 26.08 2.49
C TYR A 185 -11.97 26.47 3.64
N VAL A 186 -13.26 26.66 3.33
CA VAL A 186 -14.31 26.65 4.35
C VAL A 186 -14.48 25.18 4.73
N ASP A 187 -13.83 24.77 5.81
CA ASP A 187 -14.04 23.44 6.36
C ASP A 187 -15.43 23.36 6.98
N CYS A 188 -16.04 22.18 6.94
CA CYS A 188 -17.28 21.97 7.68
C CYS A 188 -16.99 21.94 9.19
N GLU A 189 -17.97 22.37 10.00
CA GLU A 189 -17.82 22.33 11.46
C GLU A 189 -17.60 20.88 11.91
N VAL A 190 -16.50 20.66 12.63
CA VAL A 190 -16.10 19.34 13.12
C VAL A 190 -17.16 18.82 14.08
N ASN A 191 -17.56 17.56 13.96
CA ASN A 191 -18.57 17.00 14.85
C ASN A 191 -18.03 16.94 16.30
N GLU A 192 -18.60 17.74 17.21
CA GLU A 192 -18.07 17.99 18.56
C GLU A 192 -17.93 16.71 19.42
N ASP A 193 -18.78 15.72 19.19
CA ASP A 193 -18.84 14.49 20.00
C ASP A 193 -17.97 13.34 19.47
N ASP A 194 -17.27 13.51 18.34
CA ASP A 194 -16.50 12.42 17.72
C ASP A 194 -15.42 11.86 18.64
N MET A 195 -14.74 12.71 19.41
CA MET A 195 -13.69 12.26 20.33
C MET A 195 -14.27 11.45 21.50
N LYS A 196 -15.41 11.87 22.05
CA LYS A 196 -16.11 11.12 23.11
C LYS A 196 -16.60 9.78 22.58
N PHE A 197 -17.17 9.77 21.37
CA PHE A 197 -17.64 8.58 20.71
C PHE A 197 -16.49 7.59 20.43
N VAL A 198 -15.36 8.06 19.91
CA VAL A 198 -14.15 7.25 19.68
C VAL A 198 -13.71 6.56 20.98
N HIS A 199 -13.69 7.26 22.11
CA HIS A 199 -13.33 6.67 23.39
C HIS A 199 -14.31 5.54 23.80
N LYS A 200 -15.61 5.80 23.71
CA LYS A 200 -16.67 4.81 24.00
C LYS A 200 -16.55 3.56 23.11
N VAL A 201 -16.35 3.74 21.81
CA VAL A 201 -16.26 2.63 20.84
C VAL A 201 -15.02 1.78 21.06
N LYS A 202 -13.88 2.39 21.42
CA LYS A 202 -12.64 1.65 21.75
C LYS A 202 -12.80 0.69 22.94
N LEU A 203 -13.64 1.06 23.91
CA LEU A 203 -13.96 0.25 25.08
C LEU A 203 -15.04 -0.81 24.79
N THR A 204 -15.77 -0.67 23.69
CA THR A 204 -16.80 -1.63 23.32
C THR A 204 -16.15 -2.94 22.88
N ARG A 205 -16.76 -4.05 23.30
CA ARG A 205 -16.39 -5.42 22.94
C ARG A 205 -17.69 -6.22 22.68
N PRO A 206 -17.66 -7.23 21.77
CA PRO A 206 -16.55 -7.60 20.89
C PRO A 206 -16.27 -6.55 19.79
N LEU A 207 -15.13 -6.67 19.09
CA LEU A 207 -14.73 -5.72 18.05
C LEU A 207 -15.77 -5.57 16.93
N THR A 208 -16.53 -6.63 16.61
CA THR A 208 -17.64 -6.59 15.66
C THR A 208 -18.72 -5.58 16.06
N LYS A 209 -19.11 -5.56 17.34
CA LYS A 209 -20.06 -4.57 17.88
C LYS A 209 -19.51 -3.16 17.82
N SER A 210 -18.21 -2.97 18.12
CA SER A 210 -17.55 -1.67 17.98
C SER A 210 -17.52 -1.18 16.53
N MET A 211 -17.29 -2.09 15.59
CA MET A 211 -17.30 -1.82 14.16
C MET A 211 -18.69 -1.41 13.68
N GLU A 212 -19.74 -2.13 14.07
CA GLU A 212 -21.13 -1.79 13.74
C GLU A 212 -21.50 -0.40 14.25
N GLN A 213 -21.20 -0.09 15.52
CA GLN A 213 -21.44 1.22 16.10
C GLN A 213 -20.67 2.32 15.36
N LEU A 214 -19.40 2.09 15.04
CA LEU A 214 -18.56 3.04 14.32
C LEU A 214 -19.12 3.35 12.93
N VAL A 215 -19.48 2.31 12.17
CA VAL A 215 -20.05 2.47 10.83
C VAL A 215 -21.40 3.18 10.90
N ALA A 216 -22.27 2.82 11.86
CA ALA A 216 -23.55 3.51 12.05
C ALA A 216 -23.35 5.00 12.36
N HIS A 217 -22.48 5.32 13.33
CA HIS A 217 -22.15 6.70 13.69
C HIS A 217 -21.57 7.47 12.51
N MET A 218 -20.68 6.87 11.72
CA MET A 218 -20.13 7.51 10.52
C MET A 218 -21.18 7.74 9.42
N ASN A 219 -22.28 6.99 9.37
CA ASN A 219 -23.31 7.14 8.34
C ASN A 219 -24.50 8.01 8.78
N GLU A 220 -24.43 8.66 9.96
CA GLU A 220 -25.48 9.58 10.40
C GLU A 220 -25.64 10.75 9.41
N PRO A 221 -26.89 11.19 9.11
CA PRO A 221 -27.12 12.32 8.23
C PRO A 221 -26.49 13.62 8.76
N GLY A 222 -25.99 14.47 7.86
CA GLY A 222 -25.45 15.78 8.21
C GLY A 222 -24.01 15.78 8.73
N ARG A 223 -23.35 14.62 8.72
CA ARG A 223 -21.95 14.53 9.15
C ARG A 223 -20.98 15.29 8.27
N CYS A 224 -20.06 15.97 8.94
CA CYS A 224 -18.95 16.66 8.32
C CYS A 224 -17.74 15.73 8.11
N TYR A 225 -17.18 15.79 6.90
CA TYR A 225 -15.89 15.18 6.53
C TYR A 225 -14.95 16.25 5.97
N PRO A 226 -13.98 16.73 6.77
CA PRO A 226 -13.04 17.75 6.35
C PRO A 226 -12.30 17.40 5.06
N VAL A 227 -12.10 18.40 4.20
CA VAL A 227 -11.41 18.21 2.91
C VAL A 227 -9.89 18.06 3.08
N HIS A 228 -9.33 18.68 4.12
CA HIS A 228 -7.88 18.82 4.32
C HIS A 228 -7.30 17.84 5.35
N ARG A 229 -8.13 17.00 5.99
CA ARG A 229 -7.67 16.00 6.96
C ARG A 229 -8.66 14.85 7.13
N LEU A 230 -8.13 13.68 7.49
CA LEU A 230 -8.96 12.56 7.94
C LEU A 230 -9.44 12.80 9.39
N THR A 231 -10.67 12.42 9.70
CA THR A 231 -11.21 12.45 11.06
C THR A 231 -10.71 11.26 11.89
N ALA A 232 -10.80 11.37 13.22
CA ALA A 232 -10.47 10.28 14.13
C ALA A 232 -11.30 9.00 13.85
N LEU A 233 -12.54 9.15 13.36
CA LEU A 233 -13.40 8.03 12.99
C LEU A 233 -12.89 7.28 11.76
N GLN A 234 -12.46 8.00 10.71
CA GLN A 234 -11.89 7.39 9.50
C GLN A 234 -10.60 6.63 9.79
N LEU A 235 -9.77 7.20 10.67
CA LEU A 235 -8.54 6.55 11.15
C LEU A 235 -8.87 5.31 11.98
N LEU A 236 -9.88 5.38 12.85
CA LEU A 236 -10.32 4.24 13.66
C LEU A 236 -10.91 3.12 12.79
N LEU A 237 -11.73 3.46 11.80
CA LEU A 237 -12.33 2.53 10.85
C LEU A 237 -11.23 1.75 10.11
N SER A 238 -10.24 2.47 9.58
CA SER A 238 -9.09 1.85 8.90
C SER A 238 -8.36 0.86 9.81
N ARG A 239 -8.13 1.22 11.08
CA ARG A 239 -7.47 0.33 12.05
C ARG A 239 -8.30 -0.92 12.37
N TYR A 240 -9.61 -0.76 12.53
CA TYR A 240 -10.51 -1.88 12.82
C TYR A 240 -10.61 -2.84 11.64
N LEU A 241 -10.69 -2.33 10.41
CA LEU A 241 -10.67 -3.15 9.21
C LEU A 241 -9.40 -4.01 9.14
N VAL A 242 -8.22 -3.41 9.35
CA VAL A 242 -6.97 -4.18 9.37
C VAL A 242 -6.95 -5.19 10.52
N ALA A 243 -7.39 -4.81 11.72
CA ALA A 243 -7.44 -5.72 12.87
C ALA A 243 -8.37 -6.93 12.64
N MET A 244 -9.48 -6.73 11.92
CA MET A 244 -10.48 -7.77 11.68
C MET A 244 -10.11 -8.70 10.52
N TYR A 245 -9.45 -8.18 9.49
CA TYR A 245 -9.31 -8.90 8.21
C TYR A 245 -7.86 -9.15 7.79
N SER A 246 -6.89 -8.45 8.39
CA SER A 246 -5.47 -8.60 8.08
C SER A 246 -4.75 -9.34 9.21
N VAL A 247 -4.80 -10.67 9.15
CA VAL A 247 -4.00 -11.55 10.02
C VAL A 247 -2.71 -11.88 9.27
N PRO A 248 -1.53 -11.87 9.91
CA PRO A 248 -0.34 -12.44 9.28
C PRO A 248 -0.64 -13.91 8.94
N PRO A 249 -0.42 -14.35 7.69
CA PRO A 249 -0.54 -15.76 7.39
C PRO A 249 0.50 -16.51 8.25
N LEU A 250 0.06 -17.51 9.02
CA LEU A 250 0.94 -18.39 9.79
C LEU A 250 2.06 -19.04 8.92
N ASN A 251 1.90 -19.04 7.59
CA ASN A 251 2.78 -19.68 6.62
C ASN A 251 3.46 -18.75 5.59
N ILE A 252 3.40 -17.41 5.75
CA ILE A 252 4.20 -16.49 4.90
C ILE A 252 5.39 -15.97 5.73
N LEU A 253 6.19 -16.90 6.20
CA LEU A 253 7.64 -16.75 6.37
C LEU A 253 8.36 -17.25 5.10
N LEU A 254 7.80 -16.96 3.92
CA LEU A 254 8.47 -17.24 2.64
C LEU A 254 9.48 -16.13 2.32
N PHE A 255 10.33 -15.83 3.29
CA PHE A 255 11.72 -15.38 3.21
C PHE A 255 12.24 -15.53 4.64
N ASP A 256 12.23 -16.77 5.12
CA ASP A 256 12.92 -17.13 6.35
C ASP A 256 14.38 -16.71 6.20
N GLN A 257 14.85 -15.85 7.11
CA GLN A 257 16.23 -15.35 7.14
C GLN A 257 17.25 -16.50 7.11
N ASP A 258 16.84 -17.71 7.50
CA ASP A 258 17.64 -18.94 7.48
C ASP A 258 17.96 -19.50 6.08
N THR A 259 17.35 -19.00 5.01
CA THR A 259 17.64 -19.47 3.63
C THR A 259 18.83 -18.76 2.97
N PHE A 260 19.30 -17.63 3.51
CA PHE A 260 20.54 -17.01 3.03
C PHE A 260 21.79 -17.60 3.70
N ASP A 261 21.68 -18.14 4.90
CA ASP A 261 22.84 -18.69 5.63
C ASP A 261 23.22 -20.12 5.24
N LYS A 262 22.35 -20.85 4.51
CA LYS A 262 22.64 -22.25 4.14
C LYS A 262 23.31 -22.43 2.78
N HIS A 263 23.38 -21.39 1.94
CA HIS A 263 24.00 -21.47 0.60
C HIS A 263 24.80 -20.23 0.19
N ALA A 264 25.57 -19.68 1.14
CA ALA A 264 26.76 -18.90 0.82
C ALA A 264 27.99 -19.84 0.79
N PRO A 265 28.80 -19.86 -0.27
CA PRO A 265 30.12 -20.50 -0.24
C PRO A 265 31.07 -19.78 0.72
#